data_AF-A0A9N9DQ91-F1
#
_entry.id   AF-A0A9N9DQ91-F1
#
_cell.length_a   1.000
_cell.length_b   1.000
_cell.length_c   1.000
_cell.angle_alpha   90.00
_cell.angle_beta   90.00
_cell.angle_gamma   90.00
#
_symmetry.space_group_name_H-M   'P 1'
#
loop_
_entity.id
_entity.type
_entity.pdbx_description
1 polymer ?
#
loop_
_entity_poly.entity_id
_entity_poly.type
_entity_poly.pdbx_seq_one_letter_code
_entity_poly.pdbx_strand_id
1 'polypeptide(L)'
;MISVLTTIVYIISVVDETYNNKNTQKGVAISRTDTEDGYQIYKFIAYTASGNDLNTNNTSCEITQRLQQNKIYQISGKFMPLKGNSLNVIITTSIRLEIDEDNAPISKPIAHLIGTTLNNAEITNAGYALLTQ
;
A
#
# COMPACT_ATOMS: atom_id res chain seq x y z
N MET A 1 9.75 -16.41 -5.17
CA MET A 1 8.34 -16.10 -4.91
C MET A 1 8.27 -14.74 -4.21
N ILE A 2 7.69 -13.71 -4.83
CA ILE A 2 7.47 -12.42 -4.13
C ILE A 2 6.37 -12.67 -3.10
N SER A 3 6.66 -12.45 -1.82
CA SER A 3 5.67 -12.71 -0.78
C SER A 3 4.81 -11.48 -0.53
N VAL A 4 5.41 -10.28 -0.43
CA VAL A 4 4.70 -9.03 -0.12
C VAL A 4 5.52 -7.82 -0.60
N LEU A 5 4.87 -6.79 -1.15
CA LEU A 5 5.45 -5.46 -1.36
C LEU A 5 4.96 -4.51 -0.26
N THR A 6 5.87 -3.68 0.27
CA THR A 6 5.60 -2.73 1.35
C THR A 6 6.15 -1.35 1.01
N THR A 7 5.45 -0.28 1.39
CA THR A 7 5.96 1.10 1.24
C THR A 7 5.31 2.04 2.26
N ILE A 8 5.96 3.17 2.54
CA ILE A 8 5.42 4.23 3.38
C ILE A 8 4.74 5.27 2.49
N VAL A 9 3.48 5.57 2.76
CA VAL A 9 2.67 6.52 2.01
C VAL A 9 2.03 7.56 2.90
N TYR A 10 1.88 8.76 2.35
CA TYR A 10 1.02 9.81 2.86
C TYR A 10 -0.32 9.78 2.11
N ILE A 11 -1.44 9.71 2.85
CA ILE A 11 -2.78 9.67 2.26
C ILE A 11 -3.24 11.07 1.89
N ILE A 12 -3.37 11.35 0.59
CA ILE A 12 -3.86 12.62 0.07
C ILE A 12 -5.38 12.68 0.12
N SER A 13 -6.04 11.59 -0.25
CA SER A 13 -7.50 11.52 -0.29
C SER A 13 -7.98 10.12 0.03
N VAL A 14 -9.14 10.04 0.68
CA VAL A 14 -9.83 8.79 0.96
C VAL A 14 -11.33 9.00 0.79
N VAL A 15 -11.98 8.06 0.12
CA VAL A 15 -13.41 8.00 -0.11
C VAL A 15 -13.89 6.62 0.28
N ASP A 16 -14.94 6.58 1.09
CA ASP A 16 -15.59 5.33 1.45
C ASP A 16 -16.54 4.90 0.33
N GLU A 17 -16.45 3.63 -0.07
CA GLU A 17 -17.36 3.01 -1.02
C GLU A 17 -17.89 1.69 -0.46
N THR A 18 -19.17 1.44 -0.66
CA THR A 18 -19.79 0.15 -0.32
C THR A 18 -20.02 -0.64 -1.60
N TYR A 19 -19.38 -1.80 -1.70
CA TYR A 19 -19.54 -2.72 -2.84
C TYR A 19 -20.00 -4.08 -2.32
N ASN A 20 -21.16 -4.57 -2.78
CA ASN A 20 -21.73 -5.87 -2.37
C ASN A 20 -21.69 -6.10 -0.84
N ASN A 21 -22.18 -5.13 -0.06
CA ASN A 21 -22.18 -5.12 1.41
C ASN A 21 -20.79 -5.16 2.08
N LYS A 22 -19.70 -4.96 1.34
CA LYS A 22 -18.36 -4.75 1.88
C LYS A 22 -18.01 -3.28 1.84
N ASN A 23 -17.53 -2.76 2.97
CA ASN A 23 -17.01 -1.40 3.04
C ASN A 23 -15.55 -1.38 2.58
N THR A 24 -15.29 -0.56 1.59
CA THR A 24 -13.97 -0.34 1.00
C THR A 24 -13.61 1.14 1.05
N GLN A 25 -12.32 1.42 1.05
CA GLN A 25 -11.77 2.75 0.93
C GLN A 25 -10.96 2.85 -0.35
N LYS A 26 -11.27 3.84 -1.17
CA LYS A 26 -10.47 4.20 -2.34
C LYS A 26 -9.84 5.55 -2.13
N GLY A 27 -8.70 5.77 -2.75
CA GLY A 27 -8.05 7.06 -2.61
C GLY A 27 -6.75 7.19 -3.35
N VAL A 28 -6.07 8.30 -3.07
CA VAL A 28 -4.77 8.61 -3.60
C VAL A 28 -3.80 8.81 -2.45
N ALA A 29 -2.62 8.23 -2.59
CA ALA A 29 -1.52 8.39 -1.66
C ALA A 29 -0.23 8.68 -2.43
N ILE A 30 0.75 9.27 -1.76
CA ILE A 30 2.08 9.51 -2.32
C ILE A 30 3.16 8.99 -1.40
N SER A 31 4.29 8.56 -1.96
CA SER A 31 5.53 8.35 -1.21
C SER A 31 6.61 9.28 -1.76
N ARG A 32 7.48 9.76 -0.90
CA ARG A 32 8.65 10.54 -1.32
C ARG A 32 9.67 9.60 -1.97
N THR A 33 10.22 9.99 -3.11
CA THR A 33 11.27 9.25 -3.84
C THR A 33 12.48 10.15 -4.05
N ASP A 34 13.61 9.55 -4.41
CA ASP A 34 14.86 10.23 -4.76
C ASP A 34 14.96 10.55 -6.27
N THR A 35 13.86 10.40 -7.01
CA THR A 35 13.77 10.63 -8.46
C THR A 35 13.48 12.10 -8.78
N GLU A 36 13.67 12.55 -10.03
CA GLU A 36 13.47 13.95 -10.46
C GLU A 36 12.08 14.51 -10.09
N ASP A 37 11.02 13.69 -10.21
CA ASP A 37 9.65 14.06 -9.84
C ASP A 37 9.42 14.17 -8.30
N GLY A 38 10.35 13.67 -7.50
CA GLY A 38 10.35 13.71 -6.02
C GLY A 38 9.33 12.81 -5.32
N TYR A 39 8.32 12.28 -6.03
CA TYR A 39 7.25 11.47 -5.45
C TYR A 39 6.72 10.37 -6.38
N GLN A 40 6.26 9.28 -5.78
CA GLN A 40 5.51 8.20 -6.45
C GLN A 40 4.03 8.29 -6.04
N ILE A 41 3.13 8.28 -7.03
CA ILE A 41 1.68 8.31 -6.80
C ILE A 41 1.11 6.89 -6.75
N TYR A 42 0.26 6.63 -5.76
CA TYR A 42 -0.46 5.39 -5.56
C TYR A 42 -1.97 5.65 -5.56
N LYS A 43 -2.71 4.95 -6.42
CA LYS A 43 -4.16 4.84 -6.34
C LYS A 43 -4.50 3.58 -5.60
N PHE A 44 -5.11 3.68 -4.44
CA PHE A 44 -5.32 2.53 -3.57
C PHE A 44 -6.79 2.11 -3.46
N ILE A 45 -6.96 0.82 -3.18
CA ILE A 45 -8.19 0.23 -2.67
C ILE A 45 -7.81 -0.53 -1.39
N ALA A 46 -8.46 -0.24 -0.28
CA ALA A 46 -8.34 -0.94 0.98
C ALA A 46 -9.70 -1.51 1.39
N TYR A 47 -9.73 -2.74 1.89
CA TYR A 47 -10.93 -3.29 2.51
C TYR A 47 -10.96 -2.85 3.97
N THR A 48 -12.14 -2.47 4.47
CA THR A 48 -12.33 -2.13 5.87
C THR A 48 -13.24 -3.16 6.52
N ALA A 49 -12.96 -3.50 7.78
CA ALA A 49 -13.87 -4.32 8.57
C ALA A 49 -15.24 -3.62 8.68
N SER A 50 -16.31 -4.36 8.39
CA SER A 50 -17.66 -3.86 8.68
C SER A 50 -17.85 -3.89 10.20
N GLY A 51 -18.38 -2.82 10.79
CA GLY A 51 -18.57 -2.74 12.25
C GLY A 51 -19.46 -3.83 12.85
N ASN A 52 -20.13 -4.64 12.03
CA ASN A 52 -21.00 -5.74 12.47
C ASN A 52 -20.26 -7.07 12.71
N ASP A 53 -18.98 -7.20 12.35
CA ASP A 53 -18.20 -8.44 12.55
C ASP A 53 -17.47 -8.51 13.91
N LEU A 54 -17.67 -7.53 14.79
CA LEU A 54 -17.04 -7.52 16.13
C LEU A 54 -17.65 -8.52 17.13
N ASN A 55 -18.59 -9.36 16.69
CA ASN A 55 -19.33 -10.30 17.54
C ASN A 55 -18.95 -11.78 17.35
N THR A 56 -17.74 -12.05 16.88
CA THR A 56 -17.18 -13.40 16.84
C THR A 56 -15.94 -13.47 17.73
N ASN A 57 -16.16 -13.95 18.95
CA ASN A 57 -15.13 -14.56 19.81
C ASN A 57 -14.48 -15.71 19.03
N ASN A 58 -13.48 -15.41 18.19
CA ASN A 58 -12.34 -16.26 17.81
C ASN A 58 -11.68 -15.71 16.54
N THR A 59 -10.37 -15.98 16.44
CA THR A 59 -9.50 -15.86 15.25
C THR A 59 -9.07 -14.45 14.79
N SER A 60 -7.85 -14.06 15.21
CA SER A 60 -6.78 -13.49 14.35
C SER A 60 -7.21 -12.65 13.14
N CYS A 61 -8.13 -11.70 13.33
CA CYS A 61 -8.57 -10.83 12.25
C CYS A 61 -7.61 -9.63 12.22
N GLU A 62 -6.76 -9.56 11.20
CA GLU A 62 -5.91 -8.39 10.96
C GLU A 62 -6.82 -7.17 10.84
N ILE A 63 -6.75 -6.31 11.85
CA ILE A 63 -7.51 -5.06 11.92
C ILE A 63 -7.01 -4.18 10.76
N THR A 64 -7.71 -4.21 9.64
CA THR A 64 -7.56 -3.20 8.59
C THR A 64 -8.11 -1.89 9.15
N GLN A 65 -7.23 -1.13 9.81
CA GLN A 65 -7.55 0.20 10.31
C GLN A 65 -8.03 1.07 9.15
N ARG A 66 -9.10 1.84 9.36
CA ARG A 66 -9.54 2.82 8.36
C ARG A 66 -8.43 3.83 8.09
N LEU A 67 -8.13 4.03 6.82
CA LEU A 67 -7.18 5.04 6.37
C LEU A 67 -7.81 6.41 6.51
N GLN A 68 -6.99 7.35 6.98
CA GLN A 68 -7.38 8.74 7.21
C GLN A 68 -6.56 9.64 6.30
N GLN A 69 -7.22 10.65 5.73
CA GLN A 69 -6.56 11.70 4.98
C GLN A 69 -5.55 12.46 5.86
N ASN A 70 -4.46 12.93 5.25
CA ASN A 70 -3.36 13.66 5.89
C ASN A 70 -2.66 12.87 7.00
N LYS A 71 -2.60 11.55 6.84
CA LYS A 71 -1.87 10.64 7.75
C LYS A 71 -0.93 9.76 6.95
N ILE A 72 0.15 9.35 7.62
CA ILE A 72 1.18 8.47 7.06
C ILE A 72 0.93 7.04 7.51
N TYR A 73 1.07 6.11 6.57
CA TYR A 73 0.94 4.69 6.80
C TYR A 73 2.08 3.92 6.15
N GLN A 74 2.55 2.87 6.81
CA GLN A 74 3.23 1.78 6.13
C GLN A 74 2.16 0.83 5.60
N ILE A 75 2.08 0.70 4.27
CA ILE A 75 1.11 -0.17 3.61
C ILE A 75 1.82 -1.37 3.00
N SER A 76 1.15 -2.51 3.02
CA SER A 76 1.56 -3.68 2.25
C SER A 76 0.41 -4.19 1.40
N GLY A 77 0.73 -4.79 0.26
CA GLY A 77 -0.28 -5.31 -0.63
C GLY A 77 0.20 -5.67 -2.03
N LYS A 78 -0.73 -5.69 -2.97
CA LYS A 78 -0.47 -5.98 -4.38
C LYS A 78 -0.37 -4.69 -5.17
N PHE A 79 0.80 -4.45 -5.78
CA PHE A 79 1.08 -3.27 -6.59
C PHE A 79 1.02 -3.64 -8.07
N MET A 80 0.38 -2.79 -8.86
CA MET A 80 0.23 -2.97 -10.30
C MET A 80 0.57 -1.63 -10.98
N PRO A 81 1.39 -1.63 -12.04
CA PRO A 81 1.71 -0.41 -12.74
C PRO A 81 0.49 0.11 -13.49
N LEU A 82 0.33 1.43 -13.51
CA LEU A 82 -0.61 2.14 -14.36
C LEU A 82 0.16 2.92 -15.43
N LYS A 83 -0.49 3.21 -16.57
CA LYS A 83 0.06 4.14 -17.56
C LYS A 83 0.23 5.53 -16.90
N GLY A 84 1.43 6.13 -17.04
CA GLY A 84 1.72 7.48 -16.53
C GLY A 84 2.32 7.54 -15.12
N ASN A 85 3.33 6.71 -14.82
CA ASN A 85 4.13 6.73 -13.58
C ASN A 85 3.34 6.65 -12.27
N SER A 86 2.15 6.03 -12.28
CA SER A 86 1.35 5.79 -11.07
C SER A 86 1.15 4.29 -10.84
N LEU A 87 0.94 3.91 -9.58
CA LEU A 87 0.75 2.52 -9.19
C LEU A 87 -0.66 2.33 -8.63
N ASN A 88 -1.35 1.29 -9.08
CA ASN A 88 -2.55 0.79 -8.41
C ASN A 88 -2.13 -0.14 -7.27
N VAL A 89 -2.72 0.03 -6.10
CA VAL A 89 -2.42 -0.79 -4.92
C VAL A 89 -3.70 -1.36 -4.32
N ILE A 90 -3.73 -2.68 -4.13
CA ILE A 90 -4.71 -3.32 -3.27
C ILE A 90 -4.04 -3.52 -1.93
N ILE A 91 -4.44 -2.72 -0.94
CA ILE A 91 -3.86 -2.73 0.41
C ILE A 91 -4.42 -3.94 1.16
N THR A 92 -3.53 -4.78 1.65
CA THR A 92 -3.86 -5.92 2.52
C THR A 92 -3.64 -5.57 3.98
N THR A 93 -2.57 -4.83 4.29
CA THR A 93 -2.28 -4.35 5.65
C THR A 93 -1.85 -2.89 5.63
N SER A 94 -2.16 -2.18 6.72
CA SER A 94 -1.77 -0.79 6.90
C SER A 94 -1.49 -0.51 8.37
N ILE A 95 -0.33 0.08 8.65
CA ILE A 95 0.09 0.49 10.00
C ILE A 95 0.25 1.99 9.98
N ARG A 96 -0.51 2.70 10.83
CA ARG A 96 -0.37 4.15 10.97
C ARG A 96 0.99 4.46 11.61
N LEU A 97 1.72 5.41 11.01
CA LEU A 97 2.97 5.93 11.56
C LEU A 97 2.68 7.29 12.19
N GLU A 98 3.14 7.51 13.42
CA GLU A 98 3.05 8.79 14.12
C GLU A 98 4.22 9.70 13.74
N ILE A 99 4.25 10.08 12.46
CA ILE A 99 5.29 10.93 11.88
C ILE A 99 4.60 12.11 11.19
N ASP A 100 5.21 13.29 11.28
CA ASP A 100 4.77 14.48 10.56
C ASP A 100 5.08 14.39 9.07
N GLU A 101 4.29 15.05 8.23
CA GLU A 101 4.43 15.06 6.78
C GLU A 101 5.82 15.52 6.31
N ASP A 102 6.36 16.58 6.94
CA ASP A 102 7.68 17.13 6.60
C ASP A 102 8.81 16.10 6.83
N ASN A 103 8.61 15.25 7.83
CA ASN A 103 9.54 14.21 8.27
C ASN A 103 9.30 12.85 7.58
N ALA A 104 8.41 12.79 6.59
CA ALA A 104 8.15 11.55 5.86
C ALA A 104 9.44 11.07 5.15
N PRO A 105 9.87 9.81 5.40
CA PRO A 105 11.09 9.28 4.81
C PRO A 105 10.93 9.08 3.30
N ILE A 106 12.04 9.11 2.59
CA ILE A 106 12.11 8.61 1.21
C ILE A 106 11.80 7.11 1.26
N SER A 107 10.73 6.69 0.57
CA SER A 107 10.27 5.30 0.57
C SER A 107 9.95 4.85 -0.85
N LYS A 108 10.87 4.05 -1.40
CA LYS A 108 10.60 3.20 -2.57
C LYS A 108 9.89 1.93 -2.09
N PRO A 109 9.01 1.33 -2.89
CA PRO A 109 8.44 0.04 -2.55
C PRO A 109 9.50 -1.04 -2.36
N ILE A 110 9.45 -1.68 -1.20
CA ILE A 110 10.37 -2.74 -0.77
C ILE A 110 9.69 -4.07 -1.02
N ALA A 111 10.37 -4.94 -1.76
CA ALA A 111 9.91 -6.30 -1.98
C ALA A 111 10.46 -7.24 -0.90
N HIS A 112 9.56 -7.87 -0.14
CA HIS A 112 9.89 -8.95 0.77
C HIS A 112 9.76 -10.28 0.05
N LEU A 113 10.90 -10.92 -0.20
CA LEU A 113 10.99 -12.25 -0.81
C LEU A 113 11.56 -13.25 0.16
N ILE A 114 11.03 -14.46 0.09
CA ILE A 114 11.63 -15.64 0.71
C ILE A 114 12.28 -16.43 -0.44
N GLY A 115 13.62 -16.42 -0.49
CA GLY A 115 14.43 -17.08 -1.53
C GLY A 115 15.69 -16.29 -1.90
N THR A 116 16.51 -16.84 -2.82
CA THR A 116 17.67 -16.16 -3.40
C THR A 116 17.29 -15.37 -4.65
N THR A 117 17.79 -14.15 -4.75
CA THR A 117 17.52 -13.24 -5.87
C THR A 117 18.83 -12.93 -6.58
N LEU A 118 18.79 -12.82 -7.91
CA LEU A 118 19.98 -12.49 -8.69
C LEU A 118 20.31 -11.00 -8.60
N ASN A 119 19.27 -10.15 -8.63
CA ASN A 119 19.39 -8.69 -8.68
C ASN A 119 18.39 -8.02 -7.72
N ASN A 120 18.41 -6.68 -7.63
CA ASN A 120 17.38 -5.86 -6.96
C ASN A 120 16.07 -5.84 -7.77
N ALA A 121 14.96 -5.51 -7.11
CA ALA A 121 13.66 -5.37 -7.76
C ALA A 121 13.62 -4.11 -8.63
N GLU A 122 13.12 -4.23 -9.86
CA GLU A 122 13.02 -3.14 -10.82
C GLU A 122 11.57 -2.94 -11.25
N ILE A 123 11.20 -1.68 -11.52
CA ILE A 123 9.88 -1.36 -12.07
C ILE A 123 9.93 -1.53 -13.59
N THR A 124 9.07 -2.39 -14.12
CA THR A 124 8.89 -2.64 -15.56
C THR A 124 7.47 -2.30 -16.00
N ASN A 125 7.23 -2.33 -17.31
CA ASN A 125 5.89 -2.15 -17.89
C ASN A 125 4.87 -3.21 -17.42
N ALA A 126 5.33 -4.39 -17.00
CA ALA A 126 4.49 -5.45 -16.45
C ALA A 126 4.32 -5.35 -14.92
N GLY A 127 5.12 -4.53 -14.26
CA GLY A 127 5.09 -4.26 -12.82
C GLY A 127 6.46 -4.40 -12.18
N TYR A 128 6.50 -4.60 -10.86
CA TYR A 128 7.74 -4.95 -10.18
C TYR A 128 8.24 -6.31 -10.70
N ALA A 129 9.35 -6.28 -11.42
CA ALA A 129 10.04 -7.45 -11.90
C ALA A 129 11.27 -7.70 -11.02
N LEU A 130 11.54 -8.98 -10.78
CA LEU A 130 12.72 -9.40 -10.04
C LEU A 130 13.15 -10.75 -10.59
N LEU A 131 14.43 -10.84 -10.96
CA LEU A 131 15.03 -12.08 -11.42
C LEU A 131 15.36 -12.96 -10.20
N THR A 132 14.72 -14.11 -10.12
CA THR A 132 14.99 -15.14 -9.10
C THR A 132 15.88 -16.23 -9.66
N GLN A 133 16.71 -16.83 -8.81
CA GLN A 133 17.52 -17.99 -9.15
C GLN A 133 16.70 -19.28 -9.02
#